data_AF-A0A518DPA2-F1
#
_entry.id   AF-A0A518DPA2-F1
#
_cell.length_a   1.000
_cell.length_b   1.000
_cell.length_c   1.000
_cell.angle_alpha   90.00
_cell.angle_beta   90.00
_cell.angle_gamma   90.00
#
_symmetry.space_group_name_H-M   'P 1'
#
loop_
_entity.id
_entity.type
_entity.pdbx_description
1 polymer ?
#
loop_
_entity_poly.entity_id
_entity_poly.type
_entity_poly.pdbx_seq_one_letter_code
_entity_poly.pdbx_strand_id
1 'polypeptide(L)'
;MNGALNQVRSAFRNILKNMQKPARAIRPYEKRSPLGVEPLEARELFTVSSAGINNDKTLVIRADSFSTSAEIRQVGSNLVLKEGSKSWSFAASKVNTLHFSGGASNDKVINYTSKNFTAYGYGGNDYFSSRGSGADYFVGGDGNDSLYGNDGNDKLYGGAGNDLLSGGAGNDLVSGNDGNDEVYGGLGNDILYGGLGNDMLSGNEGNDKLYGDAGNDTMYGGDGDDYLWGQDGDDLLLGGNGNDQLMGGYGNDQLNGGAGADKMWGEYGNDVLIAIDNGTTDYVEGGSGADTLWVDKGSSRDSVYGLTSSDQLQEVKSFANGADKTLNGDRITDPKVAAAGEKYRTFSDNPLFSTSGPQTTDVRQGSLGDCYLLAGLGAIAKDSPQAIRSSVVDFNDGTYGVRLGDKFYRVDNDLVVKTSTSTTPAYAKLGAQNSMWVAVVEKAYAHYRTGANSFASIEGGWSVELNRAFGSTTAGAKSIQSYTSATALANDIANRVKAGQAVTIGFTGEKKVGKGPAPIITGHQYTVMSVKVVNGAVASITLRNPWGTDGGGSKDSNPNDGLITVTPAQLLAYVGNVNWGKV
;
A
#
# COMPACT_ATOMS: atom_id res chain seq x y z
N MET A 1 -1.03 43.98 52.60
CA MET A 1 -0.46 44.02 51.22
C MET A 1 0.98 43.47 51.14
N ASN A 2 1.85 43.63 52.15
CA ASN A 2 3.23 43.11 52.09
C ASN A 2 3.37 41.58 52.17
N GLY A 3 2.41 40.86 52.78
CA GLY A 3 2.43 39.38 52.86
C GLY A 3 2.17 38.70 51.52
N ALA A 4 1.17 39.19 50.77
CA ALA A 4 0.82 38.65 49.45
C ALA A 4 1.92 38.91 48.41
N LEU A 5 2.56 40.08 48.47
CA LEU A 5 3.68 40.41 47.58
C LEU A 5 4.91 39.50 47.83
N ASN A 6 5.12 39.09 49.09
CA ASN A 6 6.20 38.16 49.44
C ASN A 6 5.90 36.72 49.00
N GLN A 7 4.64 36.29 49.00
CA GLN A 7 4.23 35.00 48.45
C GLN A 7 4.39 34.95 46.92
N VAL A 8 3.99 36.00 46.21
CA VAL A 8 4.17 36.10 44.75
C VAL A 8 5.66 36.15 44.38
N ARG A 9 6.48 36.88 45.12
CA ARG A 9 7.95 36.89 44.92
C ARG A 9 8.63 35.58 45.28
N SER A 10 8.04 34.77 46.17
CA SER A 10 8.53 33.43 46.49
C SER A 10 8.18 32.44 45.38
N ALA A 11 6.94 32.48 44.89
CA ALA A 11 6.48 31.69 43.75
C ALA A 11 7.29 32.01 42.48
N PHE A 12 7.52 33.29 42.19
CA PHE A 12 8.29 33.71 41.01
C PHE A 12 9.77 33.31 41.11
N ARG A 13 10.37 33.36 42.31
CA ARG A 13 11.75 32.87 42.53
C ARG A 13 11.88 31.36 42.40
N ASN A 14 10.84 30.60 42.76
CA ASN A 14 10.82 29.15 42.55
C ASN A 14 10.66 28.80 41.05
N ILE A 15 9.85 29.57 40.32
CA ILE A 15 9.71 29.41 38.86
C ILE A 15 11.03 29.76 38.17
N LEU A 16 11.70 30.87 38.54
CA LEU A 16 13.01 31.22 37.98
C LEU A 16 14.11 30.20 38.33
N LYS A 17 14.12 29.65 39.55
CA LYS A 17 15.04 28.55 39.92
C LYS A 17 14.80 27.27 39.14
N ASN A 18 13.57 27.02 38.72
CA ASN A 18 13.24 25.89 37.84
C ASN A 18 13.60 26.16 36.37
N MET A 19 13.59 27.43 35.93
CA MET A 19 14.01 27.84 34.58
C MET A 19 15.52 28.06 34.42
N GLN A 20 16.26 28.30 35.51
CA GLN A 20 17.73 28.47 35.51
C GLN A 20 18.49 27.17 35.81
N LYS A 21 17.81 26.01 35.89
CA LYS A 21 18.52 24.74 35.78
C LYS A 21 19.14 24.71 34.38
N PRO A 22 20.47 24.51 34.23
CA PRO A 22 21.05 24.34 32.92
C PRO A 22 20.29 23.22 32.22
N ALA A 23 19.86 23.49 30.98
CA ALA A 23 19.28 22.49 30.10
C ALA A 23 20.12 21.23 30.25
N ARG A 24 19.50 20.15 30.76
CA ARG A 24 20.13 18.84 30.77
C ARG A 24 20.59 18.64 29.34
N ALA A 25 21.91 18.53 29.14
CA ALA A 25 22.46 18.15 27.86
C ALA A 25 21.64 16.95 27.38
N ILE A 26 20.93 17.15 26.26
CA ILE A 26 20.32 16.06 25.51
C ILE A 26 21.50 15.15 25.18
N ARG A 27 21.62 14.05 25.91
CA ARG A 27 22.53 12.98 25.52
C ARG A 27 22.01 12.48 24.17
N PRO A 28 22.88 12.08 23.23
CA PRO A 28 22.44 11.35 22.05
C PRO A 28 21.49 10.23 22.50
N TYR A 29 20.41 10.06 21.76
CA TYR A 29 19.45 8.97 21.91
C TYR A 29 20.23 7.64 21.79
N GLU A 30 20.65 7.08 22.93
CA GLU A 30 21.12 5.70 22.98
C GLU A 30 19.88 4.83 22.83
N LYS A 31 19.80 4.07 21.72
CA LYS A 31 18.83 2.99 21.46
C LYS A 31 18.50 2.26 22.76
N ARG A 32 17.34 2.55 23.35
CA ARG A 32 16.72 1.75 24.41
C ARG A 32 15.26 1.58 24.04
N SER A 33 14.92 0.38 23.59
CA SER A 33 13.56 -0.04 23.25
C SER A 33 12.62 0.16 24.45
N PRO A 34 11.32 0.45 24.22
CA PRO A 34 10.36 0.81 25.28
C PRO A 34 9.93 -0.34 26.20
N LEU A 35 10.38 -1.59 25.96
CA LEU A 35 10.01 -2.74 26.79
C LEU A 35 11.27 -3.25 27.50
N GLY A 36 11.32 -3.02 28.82
CA GLY A 36 12.44 -3.40 29.69
C GLY A 36 12.64 -4.91 29.82
N VAL A 37 13.18 -5.53 28.77
CA VAL A 37 13.70 -6.91 28.81
C VAL A 37 15.21 -6.80 29.04
N GLU A 38 15.62 -6.96 30.29
CA GLU A 38 17.04 -7.17 30.64
C GLU A 38 17.54 -8.43 29.88
N PRO A 39 18.66 -8.35 29.14
CA PRO A 39 19.27 -9.53 28.53
C PRO A 39 19.58 -10.52 29.65
N LEU A 40 19.02 -11.74 29.56
CA LEU A 40 19.31 -12.84 30.48
C LEU A 40 20.81 -12.95 30.70
N GLU A 41 21.26 -12.60 31.91
CA GLU A 41 22.68 -12.67 32.26
C GLU A 41 23.22 -14.06 32.00
N ALA A 42 24.30 -14.06 31.21
CA ALA A 42 25.05 -15.23 30.78
C ALA A 42 25.33 -16.20 31.93
N ARG A 43 24.61 -17.33 31.94
CA ARG A 43 25.03 -18.53 32.65
C ARG A 43 25.24 -19.65 31.63
N GLU A 44 26.52 -20.02 31.51
CA GLU A 44 27.12 -21.13 30.76
C GLU A 44 27.17 -21.02 29.23
N LEU A 45 28.27 -20.36 28.83
CA LEU A 45 29.00 -20.30 27.56
C LEU A 45 28.86 -21.50 26.61
N PHE A 46 28.55 -21.20 25.34
CA PHE A 46 29.12 -21.94 24.21
C PHE A 46 29.40 -21.00 23.01
N THR A 47 30.69 -20.82 22.69
CA THR A 47 31.19 -20.34 21.40
C THR A 47 31.10 -21.46 20.35
N VAL A 48 31.15 -21.16 19.06
CA VAL A 48 30.91 -22.12 17.95
C VAL A 48 31.85 -23.35 17.91
N SER A 49 32.82 -23.45 18.81
CA SER A 49 33.52 -24.71 19.13
C SER A 49 32.65 -25.78 19.80
N SER A 50 31.42 -25.45 20.23
CA SER A 50 30.66 -26.26 21.17
C SER A 50 29.14 -26.07 21.02
N ALA A 51 28.62 -26.28 19.82
CA ALA A 51 27.18 -26.47 19.65
C ALA A 51 26.73 -27.69 20.47
N GLY A 52 26.02 -27.43 21.56
CA GLY A 52 25.57 -28.42 22.52
C GLY A 52 24.07 -28.32 22.73
N ILE A 53 23.43 -29.47 22.90
CA ILE A 53 22.06 -29.58 23.37
C ILE A 53 22.15 -29.63 24.90
N ASN A 54 21.67 -28.61 25.58
CA ASN A 54 21.64 -28.59 27.04
C ASN A 54 20.58 -29.60 27.57
N ASN A 55 20.46 -29.74 28.89
CA ASN A 55 19.55 -30.72 29.51
C ASN A 55 18.06 -30.48 29.20
N ASP A 56 17.68 -29.26 28.82
CA ASP A 56 16.30 -28.91 28.44
C ASP A 56 16.03 -29.05 26.92
N LYS A 57 17.02 -29.53 26.17
CA LYS A 57 17.00 -29.71 24.72
C LYS A 57 17.06 -28.42 23.89
N THR A 58 17.61 -27.34 24.43
CA THR A 58 17.95 -26.12 23.69
C THR A 58 19.29 -26.25 22.97
N LEU A 59 19.32 -25.91 21.68
CA LEU A 59 20.52 -25.70 20.89
C LEU A 59 20.78 -24.19 20.75
N VAL A 60 21.97 -23.72 21.11
CA VAL A 60 22.36 -22.30 20.97
C VAL A 60 23.42 -22.18 19.87
N ILE A 61 23.19 -21.27 18.93
CA ILE A 61 24.08 -20.93 17.82
C ILE A 61 24.37 -19.43 17.87
N ARG A 62 25.65 -19.07 18.04
CA ARG A 62 26.15 -17.70 17.99
C ARG A 62 26.98 -17.47 16.72
N ALA A 63 26.30 -17.06 15.66
CA ALA A 63 26.85 -16.69 14.36
C ALA A 63 27.29 -15.21 14.29
N ASP A 64 27.12 -14.43 15.36
CA ASP A 64 27.67 -13.07 15.54
C ASP A 64 29.18 -12.95 15.27
N SER A 65 29.90 -14.07 15.34
CA SER A 65 31.32 -14.18 15.03
C SER A 65 31.65 -14.68 13.61
N PHE A 66 30.64 -14.94 12.79
CA PHE A 66 30.82 -15.44 11.43
C PHE A 66 31.24 -14.34 10.47
N SER A 67 32.08 -14.74 9.51
CA SER A 67 32.60 -13.83 8.48
C SER A 67 31.71 -13.75 7.24
N THR A 68 30.70 -14.61 7.16
CA THR A 68 29.75 -14.76 6.06
C THR A 68 28.40 -15.22 6.60
N SER A 69 27.35 -15.11 5.78
CA SER A 69 26.02 -15.66 6.03
C SER A 69 26.01 -17.08 6.63
N ALA A 70 25.23 -17.25 7.68
CA ALA A 70 24.83 -18.51 8.27
C ALA A 70 23.55 -19.03 7.58
N GLU A 71 23.54 -20.30 7.20
CA GLU A 71 22.31 -20.99 6.76
C GLU A 71 22.00 -22.16 7.70
N ILE A 72 20.83 -22.15 8.32
CA ILE A 72 20.28 -23.27 9.07
C ILE A 72 19.10 -23.85 8.31
N ARG A 73 19.14 -25.16 8.06
CA ARG A 73 18.06 -25.87 7.37
C ARG A 73 17.87 -27.28 7.90
N GLN A 74 16.62 -27.70 8.03
CA GLN A 74 16.31 -29.11 8.27
C GLN A 74 16.45 -29.94 6.98
N VAL A 75 17.27 -30.99 7.04
CA VAL A 75 17.54 -31.93 5.95
C VAL A 75 17.33 -33.36 6.48
N GLY A 76 16.18 -33.94 6.14
CA GLY A 76 15.76 -35.23 6.70
C GLY A 76 15.57 -35.13 8.22
N SER A 77 16.21 -36.02 8.99
CA SER A 77 16.15 -36.02 10.46
C SER A 77 17.17 -35.11 11.14
N ASN A 78 17.94 -34.35 10.36
CA ASN A 78 19.02 -33.51 10.88
C ASN A 78 18.75 -32.03 10.64
N LEU A 79 19.18 -31.20 11.58
CA LEU A 79 19.41 -29.78 11.39
C LEU A 79 20.83 -29.59 10.84
N VAL A 80 20.99 -28.84 9.76
CA VAL A 80 22.28 -28.55 9.13
C VAL A 80 22.54 -27.05 9.22
N LEU A 81 23.67 -26.68 9.84
CA LEU A 81 24.21 -25.32 9.84
C LEU A 81 25.33 -25.24 8.78
N LYS A 82 25.37 -24.15 8.01
CA LYS A 82 26.45 -23.83 7.09
C LYS A 82 26.94 -22.40 7.31
N GLU A 83 28.26 -22.22 7.18
CA GLU A 83 28.93 -20.91 7.09
C GLU A 83 30.00 -21.05 5.99
N GLY A 84 29.77 -20.45 4.82
CA GLY A 84 30.66 -20.61 3.66
C GLY A 84 30.90 -22.09 3.29
N SER A 85 32.13 -22.57 3.43
CA SER A 85 32.51 -23.98 3.17
C SER A 85 32.38 -24.91 4.38
N LYS A 86 32.09 -24.37 5.57
CA LYS A 86 31.95 -25.15 6.81
C LYS A 86 30.51 -25.64 6.96
N SER A 87 30.35 -26.84 7.56
CA SER A 87 29.03 -27.38 7.86
C SER A 87 29.03 -28.22 9.14
N TRP A 88 27.95 -28.11 9.89
CA TRP A 88 27.68 -28.88 11.12
C TRP A 88 26.30 -29.50 11.04
N SER A 89 26.11 -30.66 11.68
CA SER A 89 24.83 -31.39 11.64
C SER A 89 24.43 -31.88 13.03
N PHE A 90 23.16 -31.69 13.38
CA PHE A 90 22.57 -32.05 14.66
C PHE A 90 21.32 -32.89 14.44
N ALA A 91 21.04 -33.87 15.29
CA ALA A 91 19.78 -34.62 15.20
C ALA A 91 18.62 -33.71 15.64
N ALA A 92 17.69 -33.41 14.73
CA ALA A 92 16.57 -32.49 14.99
C ALA A 92 15.67 -32.99 16.13
N SER A 93 15.51 -34.31 16.26
CA SER A 93 14.73 -34.96 17.33
C SER A 93 15.24 -34.70 18.75
N LYS A 94 16.46 -34.18 18.90
CA LYS A 94 17.05 -33.85 20.19
C LYS A 94 16.93 -32.38 20.55
N VAL A 95 16.40 -31.53 19.65
CA VAL A 95 16.32 -30.09 19.85
C VAL A 95 14.85 -29.68 19.97
N ASN A 96 14.45 -29.22 21.16
CA ASN A 96 13.12 -28.67 21.41
C ASN A 96 13.08 -27.17 21.13
N THR A 97 14.16 -26.47 21.47
CA THR A 97 14.32 -25.02 21.35
C THR A 97 15.59 -24.70 20.58
N LEU A 98 15.54 -23.78 19.64
CA LEU A 98 16.73 -23.24 18.96
C LEU A 98 16.88 -21.77 19.32
N HIS A 99 18.07 -21.35 19.76
CA HIS A 99 18.42 -19.94 19.86
C HIS A 99 19.50 -19.65 18.82
N PHE A 100 19.18 -18.85 17.81
CA PHE A 100 20.10 -18.36 16.80
C PHE A 100 20.39 -16.88 17.03
N SER A 101 21.66 -16.51 16.90
CA SER A 101 22.11 -15.12 16.92
C SER A 101 23.03 -14.93 15.72
N GLY A 102 22.56 -14.18 14.74
CA GLY A 102 23.20 -13.88 13.46
C GLY A 102 24.36 -12.90 13.59
N GLY A 103 24.93 -12.55 12.44
CA GLY A 103 25.99 -11.56 12.31
C GLY A 103 25.54 -10.29 11.59
N ALA A 104 26.47 -9.58 10.96
CA ALA A 104 26.13 -8.43 10.09
C ALA A 104 25.90 -8.85 8.62
N SER A 105 25.58 -10.12 8.38
CA SER A 105 25.42 -10.72 7.05
C SER A 105 24.02 -11.30 6.92
N ASN A 106 23.54 -11.41 5.68
CA ASN A 106 22.26 -12.01 5.34
C ASN A 106 22.18 -13.48 5.78
N ASP A 107 21.60 -13.74 6.93
CA ASP A 107 21.46 -15.03 7.56
C ASP A 107 20.11 -15.67 7.21
N LYS A 108 20.08 -17.00 7.20
CA LYS A 108 18.91 -17.74 6.75
C LYS A 108 18.62 -18.93 7.65
N VAL A 109 17.39 -19.01 8.15
CA VAL A 109 16.87 -20.18 8.87
C VAL A 109 15.57 -20.64 8.21
N ILE A 110 15.51 -21.90 7.80
CA ILE A 110 14.35 -22.46 7.07
C ILE A 110 13.93 -23.82 7.61
N ASN A 111 12.61 -24.03 7.67
CA ASN A 111 11.96 -25.34 7.82
C ASN A 111 12.31 -26.05 9.12
N TYR A 112 12.47 -25.31 10.21
CA TYR A 112 12.78 -25.93 11.48
C TYR A 112 11.50 -26.34 12.23
N THR A 113 11.36 -27.63 12.52
CA THR A 113 10.16 -28.19 13.18
C THR A 113 10.31 -28.29 14.70
N SER A 114 11.00 -27.34 15.35
CA SER A 114 11.01 -27.25 16.83
C SER A 114 9.63 -27.00 17.38
N LYS A 115 9.53 -27.11 18.72
CA LYS A 115 8.40 -26.48 19.40
C LYS A 115 8.56 -24.97 19.45
N ASN A 116 9.74 -24.45 19.82
CA ASN A 116 9.96 -22.99 19.91
C ASN A 116 11.29 -22.61 19.24
N PHE A 117 11.36 -21.47 18.58
CA PHE A 117 12.54 -20.95 17.91
C PHE A 117 12.73 -19.47 18.26
N THR A 118 13.92 -19.13 18.75
CA THR A 118 14.36 -17.75 18.96
C THR A 118 15.47 -17.41 17.98
N ALA A 119 15.32 -16.32 17.24
CA ALA A 119 16.28 -15.85 16.26
C ALA A 119 16.54 -14.35 16.41
N TYR A 120 17.80 -13.96 16.32
CA TYR A 120 18.23 -12.57 16.19
C TYR A 120 19.09 -12.49 14.92
N GLY A 121 18.77 -11.61 13.97
CA GLY A 121 19.54 -11.41 12.75
C GLY A 121 20.69 -10.42 12.91
N TYR A 122 20.42 -9.32 13.61
CA TYR A 122 21.29 -8.15 13.82
C TYR A 122 21.49 -7.28 12.60
N GLY A 123 22.16 -7.74 11.55
CA GLY A 123 22.40 -6.91 10.38
C GLY A 123 22.49 -7.71 9.09
N GLY A 124 22.11 -7.10 7.97
CA GLY A 124 21.94 -7.79 6.70
C GLY A 124 20.47 -8.11 6.46
N ASN A 125 20.17 -8.61 5.27
CA ASN A 125 18.80 -8.99 4.90
C ASN A 125 18.58 -10.46 5.24
N ASP A 126 17.89 -10.72 6.33
CA ASP A 126 17.75 -12.01 6.97
C ASP A 126 16.44 -12.70 6.58
N TYR A 127 16.43 -14.02 6.67
CA TYR A 127 15.25 -14.84 6.38
C TYR A 127 15.04 -15.86 7.47
N PHE A 128 14.00 -15.72 8.28
CA PHE A 128 13.64 -16.68 9.33
C PHE A 128 12.26 -17.26 9.06
N SER A 129 12.18 -18.59 8.98
CA SER A 129 10.92 -19.33 8.85
C SER A 129 10.98 -20.61 9.65
N SER A 130 10.01 -20.77 10.54
CA SER A 130 9.77 -22.00 11.28
C SER A 130 8.76 -22.89 10.54
N ARG A 131 8.63 -24.15 10.98
CA ARG A 131 7.52 -25.05 10.68
C ARG A 131 7.03 -25.72 11.96
N GLY A 132 7.37 -25.11 13.09
CA GLY A 132 6.94 -25.54 14.41
C GLY A 132 5.48 -25.19 14.62
N SER A 133 4.93 -25.63 15.75
CA SER A 133 3.58 -25.27 16.19
C SER A 133 3.63 -24.54 17.52
N GLY A 134 4.69 -23.78 17.79
CA GLY A 134 4.88 -23.19 19.10
C GLY A 134 5.55 -21.84 19.00
N ALA A 135 5.53 -21.15 20.14
CA ALA A 135 5.76 -19.72 20.22
C ALA A 135 7.22 -19.37 19.88
N ASP A 136 7.38 -18.75 18.72
CA ASP A 136 8.63 -18.29 18.18
C ASP A 136 8.89 -16.82 18.56
N TYR A 137 10.17 -16.43 18.55
CA TYR A 137 10.62 -15.07 18.86
C TYR A 137 11.71 -14.66 17.85
N PHE A 138 11.35 -13.86 16.86
CA PHE A 138 12.26 -13.39 15.82
C PHE A 138 12.51 -11.90 15.92
N VAL A 139 13.78 -11.52 15.77
CA VAL A 139 14.23 -10.14 15.61
C VAL A 139 15.10 -10.11 14.36
N GLY A 140 14.70 -9.36 13.35
CA GLY A 140 15.47 -9.16 12.11
C GLY A 140 16.73 -8.35 12.40
N GLY A 141 16.59 -7.05 12.63
CA GLY A 141 17.70 -6.15 12.92
C GLY A 141 17.82 -5.08 11.85
N ASP A 142 19.03 -4.70 11.46
CA ASP A 142 19.25 -3.75 10.38
C ASP A 142 19.24 -4.49 9.02
N GLY A 143 18.34 -4.18 8.10
CA GLY A 143 18.24 -4.79 6.78
C GLY A 143 16.80 -4.89 6.31
N ASN A 144 16.60 -5.46 5.13
CA ASN A 144 15.26 -5.82 4.67
C ASN A 144 15.04 -7.31 4.91
N ASP A 145 14.37 -7.63 6.01
CA ASP A 145 14.24 -8.96 6.56
C ASP A 145 12.94 -9.63 6.11
N SER A 146 12.89 -10.95 6.25
CA SER A 146 11.70 -11.75 5.95
C SER A 146 11.47 -12.77 7.05
N LEU A 147 10.46 -12.52 7.88
CA LEU A 147 10.19 -13.25 9.12
C LEU A 147 8.83 -13.94 9.04
N TYR A 148 8.79 -15.26 9.27
CA TYR A 148 7.57 -16.07 9.18
C TYR A 148 7.43 -16.96 10.42
N GLY A 149 6.46 -16.65 11.29
CA GLY A 149 6.14 -17.40 12.51
C GLY A 149 5.51 -18.77 12.19
N ASN A 150 4.52 -18.78 11.30
CA ASN A 150 3.70 -19.95 10.94
C ASN A 150 2.76 -20.34 12.08
N ASP A 151 2.67 -21.61 12.47
CA ASP A 151 1.75 -22.02 13.53
C ASP A 151 2.38 -21.69 14.90
N GLY A 152 1.67 -20.97 15.77
CA GLY A 152 2.20 -20.56 17.07
C GLY A 152 1.57 -19.28 17.57
N ASN A 153 1.92 -18.88 18.79
CA ASN A 153 1.66 -17.52 19.25
C ASN A 153 3.02 -16.83 19.30
N ASP A 154 3.36 -16.18 18.21
CA ASP A 154 4.70 -15.78 17.87
C ASP A 154 4.94 -14.31 18.17
N LYS A 155 6.22 -13.94 18.25
CA LYS A 155 6.65 -12.56 18.38
C LYS A 155 7.69 -12.24 17.34
N LEU A 156 7.37 -11.30 16.46
CA LEU A 156 8.21 -10.93 15.33
C LEU A 156 8.50 -9.43 15.38
N TYR A 157 9.77 -9.07 15.23
CA TYR A 157 10.24 -7.68 15.17
C TYR A 157 11.15 -7.52 13.96
N GLY A 158 10.80 -6.63 13.03
CA GLY A 158 11.52 -6.40 11.78
C GLY A 158 12.85 -5.73 12.06
N GLY A 159 12.79 -4.47 12.48
CA GLY A 159 13.94 -3.73 12.96
C GLY A 159 14.13 -2.45 12.19
N ALA A 160 15.14 -2.36 11.32
CA ALA A 160 15.42 -1.18 10.53
C ALA A 160 15.63 -1.56 9.07
N GLY A 161 14.80 -1.03 8.17
CA GLY A 161 14.77 -1.38 6.76
C GLY A 161 13.37 -1.85 6.38
N ASN A 162 13.14 -2.20 5.11
CA ASN A 162 11.78 -2.55 4.67
C ASN A 162 11.59 -4.06 4.79
N ASP A 163 10.82 -4.47 5.79
CA ASP A 163 10.69 -5.84 6.22
C ASP A 163 9.39 -6.49 5.74
N LEU A 164 9.40 -7.82 5.64
CA LEU A 164 8.22 -8.64 5.39
C LEU A 164 7.99 -9.59 6.56
N LEU A 165 6.91 -9.41 7.29
CA LEU A 165 6.60 -10.17 8.51
C LEU A 165 5.24 -10.85 8.40
N SER A 166 5.18 -12.12 8.81
CA SER A 166 3.92 -12.88 8.89
C SER A 166 3.88 -13.70 10.17
N GLY A 167 2.87 -13.44 11.00
CA GLY A 167 2.57 -14.21 12.22
C GLY A 167 2.23 -15.66 11.86
N GLY A 168 1.14 -15.84 11.11
CA GLY A 168 0.74 -17.15 10.60
C GLY A 168 -0.57 -17.60 11.23
N ALA A 169 -0.54 -18.61 12.10
CA ALA A 169 -1.73 -19.13 12.75
C ALA A 169 -1.54 -19.18 14.26
N GLY A 170 -2.39 -18.48 14.99
CA GLY A 170 -2.40 -18.33 16.43
C GLY A 170 -2.56 -16.85 16.77
N ASN A 171 -2.27 -16.48 18.02
CA ASN A 171 -2.39 -15.07 18.44
C ASN A 171 -0.99 -14.47 18.53
N ASP A 172 -0.64 -13.70 17.52
CA ASP A 172 0.71 -13.21 17.26
C ASP A 172 0.89 -11.75 17.67
N LEU A 173 2.15 -11.39 17.89
CA LEU A 173 2.60 -9.99 18.05
C LEU A 173 3.64 -9.71 16.98
N VAL A 174 3.32 -8.83 16.04
CA VAL A 174 4.19 -8.52 14.90
C VAL A 174 4.44 -7.00 14.86
N SER A 175 5.70 -6.61 14.71
CA SER A 175 6.10 -5.20 14.65
C SER A 175 7.12 -4.98 13.53
N GLY A 176 6.83 -4.08 12.59
CA GLY A 176 7.74 -3.68 11.51
C GLY A 176 8.96 -2.91 12.03
N ASN A 177 8.71 -1.91 12.87
CA ASN A 177 9.70 -0.97 13.40
C ASN A 177 10.09 0.12 12.39
N ASP A 178 11.36 0.37 12.10
CA ASP A 178 11.76 1.47 11.22
C ASP A 178 11.78 0.98 9.76
N GLY A 179 10.95 1.49 8.87
CA GLY A 179 10.89 0.98 7.51
C GLY A 179 9.57 1.23 6.82
N ASN A 180 9.48 0.87 5.54
CA ASN A 180 8.16 0.66 4.93
C ASN A 180 7.93 -0.85 4.88
N ASP A 181 7.15 -1.35 5.81
CA ASP A 181 7.04 -2.76 6.15
C ASP A 181 5.73 -3.37 5.64
N GLU A 182 5.78 -4.68 5.36
CA GLU A 182 4.59 -5.49 5.08
C GLU A 182 4.36 -6.46 6.26
N VAL A 183 3.29 -6.22 7.01
CA VAL A 183 2.99 -6.91 8.29
C VAL A 183 1.67 -7.66 8.19
N TYR A 184 1.70 -8.98 8.36
CA TYR A 184 0.54 -9.86 8.30
C TYR A 184 0.34 -10.60 9.63
N GLY A 185 -0.86 -10.54 10.21
CA GLY A 185 -1.28 -11.33 11.36
C GLY A 185 -1.50 -12.78 10.95
N GLY A 186 -2.63 -13.05 10.30
CA GLY A 186 -2.98 -14.35 9.74
C GLY A 186 -4.25 -14.89 10.40
N LEU A 187 -4.24 -16.15 10.83
CA LEU A 187 -5.37 -16.74 11.54
C LEU A 187 -5.22 -16.51 13.04
N GLY A 188 -6.20 -15.91 13.69
CA GLY A 188 -6.24 -15.73 15.14
C GLY A 188 -6.36 -14.27 15.52
N ASN A 189 -6.25 -13.96 16.82
CA ASN A 189 -6.40 -12.58 17.29
C ASN A 189 -5.02 -11.97 17.52
N ASP A 190 -4.59 -11.13 16.59
CA ASP A 190 -3.24 -10.62 16.47
C ASP A 190 -3.10 -9.18 16.94
N ILE A 191 -1.85 -8.78 17.18
CA ILE A 191 -1.48 -7.39 17.45
C ILE A 191 -0.35 -7.00 16.51
N LEU A 192 -0.61 -6.03 15.64
CA LEU A 192 0.28 -5.58 14.58
C LEU A 192 0.66 -4.11 14.80
N TYR A 193 1.95 -3.79 14.66
CA TYR A 193 2.49 -2.43 14.67
C TYR A 193 3.28 -2.19 13.38
N GLY A 194 3.00 -1.09 12.67
CA GLY A 194 3.80 -0.63 11.53
C GLY A 194 5.13 -0.09 12.03
N GLY A 195 5.09 1.11 12.58
CA GLY A 195 6.25 1.76 13.21
C GLY A 195 6.58 3.08 12.54
N LEU A 196 7.80 3.27 12.06
CA LEU A 196 8.20 4.48 11.35
C LEU A 196 8.29 4.20 9.85
N GLY A 197 7.43 4.81 9.06
CA GLY A 197 7.44 4.76 7.61
C GLY A 197 6.04 4.49 7.08
N ASN A 198 5.93 4.18 5.79
CA ASN A 198 4.63 3.94 5.18
C ASN A 198 4.41 2.43 5.09
N ASP A 199 3.63 1.90 6.01
CA ASP A 199 3.48 0.48 6.25
C ASP A 199 2.19 -0.10 5.65
N MET A 200 2.19 -1.42 5.46
CA MET A 200 1.00 -2.18 5.09
C MET A 200 0.73 -3.26 6.13
N LEU A 201 -0.37 -3.14 6.87
CA LEU A 201 -0.79 -4.06 7.91
C LEU A 201 -2.05 -4.82 7.48
N SER A 202 -2.10 -6.13 7.73
CA SER A 202 -3.27 -6.97 7.47
C SER A 202 -3.50 -7.96 8.60
N GLY A 203 -4.61 -7.81 9.33
CA GLY A 203 -5.06 -8.75 10.36
C GLY A 203 -5.38 -10.12 9.77
N ASN A 204 -6.21 -10.13 8.73
CA ASN A 204 -6.80 -11.31 8.09
C ASN A 204 -7.97 -11.88 8.90
N GLU A 205 -7.87 -13.06 9.51
CA GLU A 205 -9.02 -13.69 10.15
C GLU A 205 -8.88 -13.71 11.67
N GLY A 206 -9.77 -13.03 12.36
CA GLY A 206 -9.83 -12.96 13.82
C GLY A 206 -10.13 -11.54 14.29
N ASN A 207 -10.12 -11.33 15.60
CA ASN A 207 -10.34 -10.00 16.17
C ASN A 207 -8.99 -9.35 16.45
N ASP A 208 -8.53 -8.53 15.52
CA ASP A 208 -7.17 -8.02 15.47
C ASP A 208 -7.03 -6.61 16.01
N LYS A 209 -5.79 -6.24 16.33
CA LYS A 209 -5.41 -4.88 16.69
C LYS A 209 -4.27 -4.41 15.82
N LEU A 210 -4.52 -3.40 15.01
CA LEU A 210 -3.55 -2.82 14.10
C LEU A 210 -3.25 -1.38 14.53
N TYR A 211 -1.97 -1.04 14.56
CA TYR A 211 -1.45 0.30 14.86
C TYR A 211 -0.52 0.72 13.72
N GLY A 212 -0.86 1.77 12.98
CA GLY A 212 -0.01 2.32 11.91
C GLY A 212 1.28 2.92 12.46
N ASP A 213 1.13 3.74 13.51
CA ASP A 213 2.18 4.54 14.16
C ASP A 213 2.52 5.80 13.35
N ALA A 214 3.66 5.91 12.67
CA ALA A 214 4.05 7.15 12.01
C ALA A 214 4.39 6.95 10.55
N GLY A 215 3.67 7.65 9.67
CA GLY A 215 3.80 7.63 8.23
C GLY A 215 2.44 7.33 7.62
N ASN A 216 2.37 7.25 6.28
CA ASN A 216 1.09 7.07 5.60
C ASN A 216 0.83 5.58 5.40
N ASP A 217 0.05 5.00 6.29
CA ASP A 217 -0.13 3.56 6.44
C ASP A 217 -1.36 3.04 5.68
N THR A 218 -1.37 1.73 5.45
CA THR A 218 -2.52 1.02 4.87
C THR A 218 -2.84 -0.19 5.73
N MET A 219 -4.04 -0.21 6.29
CA MET A 219 -4.45 -1.19 7.30
C MET A 219 -5.72 -1.92 6.85
N TYR A 220 -5.68 -3.24 6.91
CA TYR A 220 -6.79 -4.15 6.65
C TYR A 220 -7.11 -4.94 7.92
N GLY A 221 -8.30 -4.78 8.50
CA GLY A 221 -8.75 -5.64 9.60
C GLY A 221 -8.97 -7.06 9.09
N GLY A 222 -9.98 -7.23 8.26
CA GLY A 222 -10.28 -8.48 7.58
C GLY A 222 -11.60 -9.07 8.06
N ASP A 223 -11.61 -10.32 8.50
CA ASP A 223 -12.78 -10.99 9.06
C ASP A 223 -12.69 -10.98 10.60
N GLY A 224 -13.61 -10.32 11.29
CA GLY A 224 -13.69 -10.30 12.76
C GLY A 224 -14.04 -8.92 13.28
N ASP A 225 -14.17 -8.77 14.61
CA ASP A 225 -14.37 -7.44 15.20
C ASP A 225 -13.00 -6.80 15.49
N ASP A 226 -12.56 -5.90 14.61
CA ASP A 226 -11.19 -5.38 14.59
C ASP A 226 -11.04 -3.99 15.23
N TYR A 227 -9.81 -3.67 15.61
CA TYR A 227 -9.40 -2.35 16.08
C TYR A 227 -8.24 -1.83 15.24
N LEU A 228 -8.45 -0.73 14.51
CA LEU A 228 -7.46 -0.07 13.66
C LEU A 228 -7.23 1.36 14.15
N TRP A 229 -5.97 1.75 14.35
CA TRP A 229 -5.58 3.13 14.66
C TRP A 229 -4.40 3.58 13.79
N GLY A 230 -4.63 4.53 12.88
CA GLY A 230 -3.61 5.08 11.97
C GLY A 230 -2.49 5.81 12.72
N GLN A 231 -2.87 6.74 13.59
CA GLN A 231 -1.97 7.62 14.36
C GLN A 231 -1.42 8.79 13.52
N ASP A 232 -0.12 8.90 13.26
CA ASP A 232 0.48 10.06 12.59
C ASP A 232 0.63 9.79 11.08
N GLY A 233 -0.14 10.43 10.20
CA GLY A 233 0.01 10.30 8.75
C GLY A 233 -1.31 10.44 8.00
N ASP A 234 -1.26 10.45 6.67
CA ASP A 234 -2.49 10.32 5.88
C ASP A 234 -2.74 8.82 5.62
N ASP A 235 -3.61 8.20 6.41
CA ASP A 235 -3.77 6.74 6.49
C ASP A 235 -4.97 6.19 5.71
N LEU A 236 -4.92 4.91 5.37
CA LEU A 236 -6.05 4.13 4.81
C LEU A 236 -6.40 2.98 5.75
N LEU A 237 -7.58 3.05 6.38
CA LEU A 237 -8.10 2.03 7.29
C LEU A 237 -9.33 1.36 6.68
N LEU A 238 -9.29 0.05 6.56
CA LEU A 238 -10.37 -0.79 6.04
C LEU A 238 -10.71 -1.84 7.10
N GLY A 239 -11.88 -1.73 7.74
CA GLY A 239 -12.35 -2.64 8.79
C GLY A 239 -12.55 -4.03 8.23
N GLY A 240 -13.53 -4.18 7.33
CA GLY A 240 -13.75 -5.45 6.63
C GLY A 240 -15.10 -6.03 6.99
N ASN A 241 -15.14 -7.28 7.46
CA ASN A 241 -16.36 -7.93 7.93
C ASN A 241 -16.34 -7.98 9.46
N GLY A 242 -17.34 -7.44 10.13
CA GLY A 242 -17.45 -7.48 11.59
C GLY A 242 -17.82 -6.12 12.15
N ASN A 243 -17.79 -5.95 13.47
CA ASN A 243 -18.09 -4.66 14.09
C ASN A 243 -16.77 -3.99 14.48
N ASP A 244 -16.28 -3.14 13.60
CA ASP A 244 -14.93 -2.63 13.67
C ASP A 244 -14.84 -1.28 14.38
N GLN A 245 -13.64 -0.96 14.86
CA GLN A 245 -13.31 0.34 15.43
C GLN A 245 -12.11 0.93 14.70
N LEU A 246 -12.32 2.03 13.98
CA LEU A 246 -11.31 2.70 13.17
C LEU A 246 -11.09 4.12 13.71
N MET A 247 -9.82 4.47 13.91
CA MET A 247 -9.37 5.81 14.34
C MET A 247 -8.30 6.28 13.36
N GLY A 248 -8.55 7.39 12.65
CA GLY A 248 -7.59 8.00 11.72
C GLY A 248 -6.38 8.52 12.47
N GLY A 249 -6.57 9.62 13.21
CA GLY A 249 -5.51 10.22 14.02
C GLY A 249 -5.14 11.59 13.49
N TYR A 250 -3.86 11.84 13.24
CA TYR A 250 -3.36 13.08 12.66
C TYR A 250 -3.07 12.90 11.17
N GLY A 251 -3.83 13.57 10.33
CA GLY A 251 -3.60 13.61 8.89
C GLY A 251 -4.92 13.60 8.16
N ASN A 252 -4.90 13.42 6.85
CA ASN A 252 -6.13 13.35 6.05
C ASN A 252 -6.42 11.89 5.76
N ASP A 253 -7.19 11.28 6.65
CA ASP A 253 -7.35 9.83 6.72
C ASP A 253 -8.55 9.35 5.90
N GLN A 254 -8.51 8.08 5.53
CA GLN A 254 -9.59 7.42 4.80
C GLN A 254 -9.98 6.14 5.52
N LEU A 255 -11.19 6.16 6.08
CA LEU A 255 -11.74 5.08 6.89
C LEU A 255 -12.93 4.47 6.17
N ASN A 256 -12.96 3.15 6.06
CA ASN A 256 -14.13 2.41 5.60
C ASN A 256 -14.40 1.27 6.59
N GLY A 257 -15.55 1.34 7.26
CA GLY A 257 -15.95 0.32 8.22
C GLY A 257 -16.10 -1.05 7.56
N GLY A 258 -16.70 -1.10 6.37
CA GLY A 258 -17.00 -2.34 5.69
C GLY A 258 -18.41 -2.82 6.04
N ALA A 259 -18.56 -4.07 6.44
CA ALA A 259 -19.84 -4.68 6.75
C ALA A 259 -19.96 -4.97 8.25
N GLY A 260 -21.01 -4.47 8.89
CA GLY A 260 -21.26 -4.64 10.31
C GLY A 260 -21.50 -3.30 11.00
N ALA A 261 -21.63 -3.29 12.32
CA ALA A 261 -21.92 -2.05 13.06
C ALA A 261 -20.62 -1.40 13.53
N ASP A 262 -20.10 -0.50 12.71
CA ASP A 262 -18.75 0.03 12.86
C ASP A 262 -18.71 1.33 13.66
N LYS A 263 -17.52 1.68 14.14
CA LYS A 263 -17.24 2.98 14.75
C LYS A 263 -16.03 3.59 14.10
N MET A 264 -16.19 4.81 13.58
CA MET A 264 -15.15 5.53 12.87
C MET A 264 -14.98 6.93 13.44
N TRP A 265 -13.72 7.29 13.69
CA TRP A 265 -13.28 8.61 14.09
C TRP A 265 -12.17 9.10 13.16
N GLY A 266 -12.36 10.21 12.45
CA GLY A 266 -11.28 10.82 11.65
C GLY A 266 -10.22 11.48 12.55
N GLU A 267 -10.68 12.13 13.62
CA GLU A 267 -9.88 12.89 14.59
C GLU A 267 -9.33 14.22 14.05
N TYR A 268 -8.11 14.29 13.53
CA TYR A 268 -7.47 15.55 13.13
C TYR A 268 -7.08 15.56 11.66
N GLY A 269 -7.75 16.37 10.85
CA GLY A 269 -7.38 16.69 9.48
C GLY A 269 -8.61 16.70 8.60
N ASN A 270 -8.46 16.47 7.30
CA ASN A 270 -9.61 16.46 6.40
C ASN A 270 -9.90 15.04 5.98
N ASP A 271 -10.80 14.40 6.69
CA ASP A 271 -10.95 12.95 6.64
C ASP A 271 -12.07 12.52 5.70
N VAL A 272 -12.07 11.24 5.37
CA VAL A 272 -12.98 10.57 4.44
C VAL A 272 -13.49 9.33 5.16
N LEU A 273 -14.71 9.37 5.68
CA LEU A 273 -15.28 8.26 6.45
C LEU A 273 -16.43 7.63 5.66
N ILE A 274 -16.38 6.32 5.45
CA ILE A 274 -17.31 5.56 4.61
C ILE A 274 -17.99 4.48 5.46
N ALA A 275 -19.27 4.68 5.73
CA ALA A 275 -20.18 3.80 6.48
C ALA A 275 -21.40 3.47 5.60
N ILE A 276 -21.17 2.78 4.47
CA ILE A 276 -22.24 2.40 3.55
C ILE A 276 -22.23 0.89 3.42
N ASP A 277 -23.07 0.21 4.21
CA ASP A 277 -23.03 -1.25 4.33
C ASP A 277 -24.37 -1.98 4.15
N ASN A 278 -25.50 -1.25 4.05
CA ASN A 278 -26.86 -1.81 3.86
C ASN A 278 -27.38 -2.72 4.98
N GLY A 279 -26.81 -2.71 6.18
CA GLY A 279 -27.15 -3.72 7.18
C GLY A 279 -27.30 -3.17 8.59
N THR A 280 -26.41 -2.29 8.97
CA THR A 280 -26.13 -2.04 10.38
C THR A 280 -26.09 -0.55 10.68
N THR A 281 -25.91 -0.19 11.95
CA THR A 281 -25.91 1.21 12.38
C THR A 281 -24.53 1.56 12.82
N ASP A 282 -23.89 2.41 12.03
CA ASP A 282 -22.53 2.84 12.28
C ASP A 282 -22.50 4.07 13.18
N TYR A 283 -21.34 4.30 13.77
CA TYR A 283 -20.99 5.52 14.47
C TYR A 283 -19.90 6.23 13.66
N VAL A 284 -20.13 7.50 13.31
CA VAL A 284 -19.18 8.25 12.48
C VAL A 284 -18.97 9.65 13.05
N GLU A 285 -17.71 10.01 13.28
CA GLU A 285 -17.30 11.34 13.74
C GLU A 285 -16.08 11.79 12.94
N GLY A 286 -16.22 12.88 12.15
CA GLY A 286 -15.11 13.42 11.36
C GLY A 286 -14.00 13.97 12.24
N GLY A 287 -14.36 14.85 13.17
CA GLY A 287 -13.41 15.44 14.11
C GLY A 287 -13.11 16.89 13.74
N SER A 288 -11.83 17.24 13.64
CA SER A 288 -11.39 18.60 13.35
C SER A 288 -10.83 18.71 11.94
N GLY A 289 -11.42 19.60 11.14
CA GLY A 289 -10.97 19.93 9.80
C GLY A 289 -12.16 20.01 8.87
N ALA A 290 -11.97 19.70 7.59
CA ALA A 290 -13.03 19.68 6.59
C ALA A 290 -13.27 18.25 6.13
N ASP A 291 -14.14 17.56 6.84
CA ASP A 291 -14.31 16.12 6.67
C ASP A 291 -15.36 15.80 5.61
N THR A 292 -15.29 14.62 5.02
CA THR A 292 -16.32 14.07 4.15
C THR A 292 -16.82 12.75 4.71
N LEU A 293 -18.09 12.72 5.11
CA LEU A 293 -18.70 11.55 5.73
C LEU A 293 -19.76 11.00 4.79
N TRP A 294 -19.62 9.73 4.41
CA TRP A 294 -20.62 9.00 3.66
C TRP A 294 -21.30 7.97 4.54
N VAL A 295 -22.61 8.10 4.70
CA VAL A 295 -23.39 7.29 5.63
C VAL A 295 -24.71 6.83 5.02
N ASP A 296 -25.25 5.73 5.51
CA ASP A 296 -26.55 5.20 5.11
C ASP A 296 -27.72 6.11 5.54
N LYS A 297 -28.74 6.14 4.68
CA LYS A 297 -30.01 6.85 4.89
C LYS A 297 -31.16 5.86 4.83
N GLY A 298 -31.70 5.54 6.00
CA GLY A 298 -32.80 4.58 6.09
C GLY A 298 -33.24 4.27 7.51
N SER A 299 -33.73 3.06 7.74
CA SER A 299 -34.15 2.53 9.04
C SER A 299 -32.99 2.00 9.89
N SER A 300 -31.86 1.65 9.25
CA SER A 300 -30.51 1.73 9.81
C SER A 300 -30.03 3.16 9.55
N ARG A 301 -29.98 4.00 10.58
CA ARG A 301 -29.40 5.34 10.45
C ARG A 301 -28.09 5.33 11.20
N ASP A 302 -27.02 5.61 10.48
CA ASP A 302 -25.75 5.84 11.14
C ASP A 302 -25.85 7.07 12.03
N SER A 303 -25.17 6.97 13.15
CA SER A 303 -25.10 8.00 14.15
C SER A 303 -23.91 8.89 13.82
N VAL A 304 -24.18 10.01 13.16
CA VAL A 304 -23.18 11.01 12.83
C VAL A 304 -23.09 12.06 13.93
N TYR A 305 -21.88 12.29 14.45
CA TYR A 305 -21.58 13.27 15.50
C TYR A 305 -20.52 14.28 15.04
N GLY A 306 -20.36 15.36 15.82
CA GLY A 306 -19.21 16.26 15.69
C GLY A 306 -19.20 17.23 14.51
N LEU A 307 -20.15 17.14 13.58
CA LEU A 307 -20.16 17.94 12.33
C LEU A 307 -19.95 19.45 12.56
N THR A 308 -18.95 19.98 11.88
CA THR A 308 -18.63 21.39 11.76
C THR A 308 -19.18 21.98 10.45
N SER A 309 -19.05 23.29 10.25
CA SER A 309 -19.48 23.95 9.01
C SER A 309 -18.56 23.67 7.82
N SER A 310 -17.35 23.16 8.05
CA SER A 310 -16.42 22.76 6.99
C SER A 310 -16.69 21.36 6.47
N ASP A 311 -17.46 20.57 7.20
CA ASP A 311 -17.69 19.16 6.87
C ASP A 311 -18.78 19.00 5.80
N GLN A 312 -18.62 17.93 5.03
CA GLN A 312 -19.51 17.49 3.99
C GLN A 312 -20.13 16.15 4.39
N LEU A 313 -21.36 16.20 4.93
CA LEU A 313 -22.16 15.00 5.14
C LEU A 313 -22.88 14.61 3.84
N GLN A 314 -22.63 13.39 3.37
CA GLN A 314 -23.26 12.76 2.23
C GLN A 314 -24.11 11.58 2.69
N GLU A 315 -25.41 11.82 2.90
CA GLU A 315 -26.36 10.76 3.20
C GLU A 315 -26.75 9.96 1.94
N VAL A 316 -26.58 8.64 1.97
CA VAL A 316 -26.83 7.72 0.85
C VAL A 316 -28.06 6.87 1.14
N LYS A 317 -29.14 7.02 0.36
CA LYS A 317 -30.36 6.19 0.58
C LYS A 317 -30.01 4.70 0.47
N SER A 318 -30.44 3.95 1.48
CA SER A 318 -30.25 2.49 1.55
C SER A 318 -30.71 1.81 0.27
N PHE A 319 -29.97 0.77 -0.12
CA PHE A 319 -30.17 0.00 -1.35
C PHE A 319 -31.33 -1.00 -1.17
N ALA A 320 -32.52 -0.50 -0.82
CA ALA A 320 -33.73 -1.32 -0.81
C ALA A 320 -34.06 -1.77 -2.23
N ASN A 321 -34.22 -3.09 -2.40
CA ASN A 321 -34.60 -3.76 -3.64
C ASN A 321 -35.52 -2.92 -4.56
N GLY A 322 -34.94 -2.36 -5.61
CA GLY A 322 -35.63 -2.19 -6.88
C GLY A 322 -36.12 -0.81 -7.32
N ALA A 323 -35.76 0.33 -6.69
CA ALA A 323 -36.26 1.62 -7.23
C ALA A 323 -35.40 2.88 -7.14
N ASP A 324 -34.24 2.90 -6.48
CA ASP A 324 -33.36 4.08 -6.52
C ASP A 324 -31.93 3.65 -6.18
N LYS A 325 -31.07 3.51 -7.20
CA LYS A 325 -29.69 3.01 -7.05
C LYS A 325 -28.72 4.17 -7.21
N THR A 326 -28.56 5.03 -6.20
CA THR A 326 -27.64 6.15 -6.34
C THR A 326 -26.84 6.46 -5.08
N LEU A 327 -25.57 6.84 -5.31
CA LEU A 327 -24.80 7.81 -4.52
C LEU A 327 -24.84 9.19 -5.24
N ASN A 328 -26.02 9.56 -5.76
CA ASN A 328 -26.40 10.72 -6.61
C ASN A 328 -26.39 10.59 -8.16
N GLY A 329 -26.49 9.39 -8.71
CA GLY A 329 -27.01 9.12 -10.06
C GLY A 329 -27.16 7.60 -10.25
N ASP A 330 -28.10 7.18 -11.11
CA ASP A 330 -28.42 5.76 -11.37
C ASP A 330 -27.17 4.89 -11.41
N ARG A 331 -27.21 3.69 -10.80
CA ARG A 331 -26.17 2.65 -10.92
C ARG A 331 -25.59 2.77 -12.31
N ILE A 332 -24.27 2.97 -12.36
CA ILE A 332 -23.54 3.00 -13.61
C ILE A 332 -23.47 1.56 -14.10
N THR A 333 -24.62 1.10 -14.57
CA THR A 333 -24.72 0.09 -15.58
C THR A 333 -24.37 0.82 -16.85
N ASP A 334 -23.43 0.32 -17.63
CA ASP A 334 -23.54 0.56 -19.06
C ASP A 334 -24.96 0.11 -19.41
N PRO A 335 -25.86 1.00 -19.90
CA PRO A 335 -27.18 0.57 -20.32
C PRO A 335 -26.99 -0.65 -21.21
N LYS A 336 -27.83 -1.68 -21.12
CA LYS A 336 -27.78 -2.81 -22.06
C LYS A 336 -28.03 -2.25 -23.46
N VAL A 337 -27.02 -1.65 -24.10
CA VAL A 337 -27.19 -0.91 -25.33
C VAL A 337 -27.30 -1.97 -26.39
N ALA A 338 -28.54 -2.25 -26.77
CA ALA A 338 -28.90 -2.94 -27.98
C ALA A 338 -28.59 -2.05 -29.21
N ALA A 339 -27.38 -1.49 -29.29
CA ALA A 339 -26.85 -0.85 -30.49
C ALA A 339 -25.91 -1.84 -31.17
N ALA A 340 -26.46 -2.57 -32.14
CA ALA A 340 -25.76 -3.23 -33.25
C ALA A 340 -24.40 -3.90 -32.95
N GLY A 341 -24.35 -4.87 -32.02
CA GLY A 341 -23.31 -5.93 -32.04
C GLY A 341 -22.48 -6.13 -30.77
N GLU A 342 -22.53 -5.22 -29.80
CA GLU A 342 -21.80 -5.33 -28.53
C GLU A 342 -22.52 -6.24 -27.52
N LYS A 343 -21.76 -6.88 -26.61
CA LYS A 343 -22.25 -7.74 -25.52
C LYS A 343 -21.56 -7.34 -24.20
N TYR A 344 -21.97 -7.97 -23.10
CA TYR A 344 -21.39 -7.73 -21.76
C TYR A 344 -20.91 -9.04 -21.17
N ARG A 345 -19.92 -8.95 -20.27
CA ARG A 345 -19.48 -10.07 -19.44
C ARG A 345 -19.37 -9.59 -18.00
N THR A 346 -19.99 -10.35 -17.11
CA THR A 346 -19.87 -10.18 -15.66
C THR A 346 -18.55 -10.80 -15.21
N PHE A 347 -17.80 -10.08 -14.39
CA PHE A 347 -16.54 -10.52 -13.78
C PHE A 347 -16.73 -10.61 -12.26
N SER A 348 -17.59 -11.53 -11.82
CA SER A 348 -18.06 -11.62 -10.42
C SER A 348 -17.03 -12.15 -9.44
N ASP A 349 -16.03 -12.89 -9.91
CA ASP A 349 -15.10 -13.64 -9.06
C ASP A 349 -13.68 -13.04 -9.13
N ASN A 350 -13.58 -11.82 -9.65
CA ASN A 350 -12.33 -11.13 -9.90
C ASN A 350 -12.05 -10.14 -8.76
N PRO A 351 -10.83 -10.13 -8.18
CA PRO A 351 -10.53 -9.22 -7.09
C PRO A 351 -10.45 -7.78 -7.58
N LEU A 352 -10.85 -6.82 -6.74
CA LEU A 352 -10.72 -5.41 -7.07
C LEU A 352 -9.24 -5.04 -7.31
N PHE A 353 -8.36 -5.46 -6.40
CA PHE A 353 -6.91 -5.26 -6.49
C PHE A 353 -6.16 -6.60 -6.53
N SER A 354 -4.94 -6.58 -7.07
CA SER A 354 -4.01 -7.70 -6.84
C SER A 354 -3.54 -7.71 -5.39
N THR A 355 -2.90 -8.79 -4.93
CA THR A 355 -2.28 -8.83 -3.59
C THR A 355 -1.28 -7.69 -3.37
N SER A 356 -0.62 -7.22 -4.43
CA SER A 356 0.32 -6.09 -4.40
C SER A 356 -0.36 -4.73 -4.61
N GLY A 357 -1.69 -4.66 -4.64
CA GLY A 357 -2.44 -3.43 -4.86
C GLY A 357 -2.46 -2.93 -6.29
N PRO A 358 -2.75 -1.62 -6.48
CA PRO A 358 -2.66 -0.96 -7.77
C PRO A 358 -1.23 -0.96 -8.29
N GLN A 359 -1.00 -1.66 -9.40
CA GLN A 359 0.30 -1.74 -10.05
C GLN A 359 0.24 -1.17 -11.45
N THR A 360 1.35 -0.63 -11.93
CA THR A 360 1.45 -0.19 -13.34
C THR A 360 1.20 -1.34 -14.32
N THR A 361 1.53 -2.57 -13.91
CA THR A 361 1.28 -3.81 -14.65
C THR A 361 -0.19 -4.20 -14.71
N ASP A 362 -1.07 -3.61 -13.90
CA ASP A 362 -2.52 -3.80 -14.06
C ASP A 362 -3.07 -3.03 -15.25
N VAL A 363 -2.42 -1.93 -15.62
CA VAL A 363 -2.88 -1.05 -16.69
C VAL A 363 -2.70 -1.73 -18.04
N ARG A 364 -3.84 -2.18 -18.59
CA ARG A 364 -3.98 -2.85 -19.88
C ARG A 364 -5.13 -2.22 -20.64
N GLN A 365 -4.83 -1.29 -21.54
CA GLN A 365 -5.86 -0.66 -22.35
C GLN A 365 -6.63 -1.69 -23.17
N GLY A 366 -7.95 -1.57 -23.18
CA GLY A 366 -8.82 -2.41 -24.00
C GLY A 366 -8.83 -1.98 -25.45
N SER A 367 -10.00 -1.58 -25.91
CA SER A 367 -10.20 -1.24 -27.32
C SER A 367 -10.70 0.18 -27.56
N LEU A 368 -10.78 0.98 -26.50
CA LEU A 368 -11.08 2.41 -26.53
C LEU A 368 -9.85 3.26 -26.85
N GLY A 369 -10.11 4.47 -27.37
CA GLY A 369 -9.12 5.50 -27.72
C GLY A 369 -8.71 6.41 -26.56
N ASP A 370 -8.67 5.89 -25.34
CA ASP A 370 -8.56 6.62 -24.08
C ASP A 370 -7.16 6.52 -23.43
N CYS A 371 -6.11 6.27 -24.22
CA CYS A 371 -4.75 6.03 -23.75
C CYS A 371 -4.19 7.05 -22.73
N TYR A 372 -4.69 8.28 -22.75
CA TYR A 372 -4.31 9.31 -21.77
C TYR A 372 -4.74 8.95 -20.35
N LEU A 373 -5.93 8.36 -20.20
CA LEU A 373 -6.51 7.93 -18.94
C LEU A 373 -5.68 6.78 -18.39
N LEU A 374 -5.44 5.75 -19.19
CA LEU A 374 -4.63 4.59 -18.77
C LEU A 374 -3.18 4.97 -18.46
N ALA A 375 -2.54 5.80 -19.30
CA ALA A 375 -1.20 6.28 -19.00
C ALA A 375 -1.16 7.09 -17.70
N GLY A 376 -2.20 7.88 -17.43
CA GLY A 376 -2.38 8.62 -16.19
C GLY A 376 -2.56 7.68 -14.99
N LEU A 377 -3.48 6.72 -15.06
CA LEU A 377 -3.67 5.71 -14.00
C LEU A 377 -2.40 4.91 -13.74
N GLY A 378 -1.61 4.61 -14.78
CA GLY A 378 -0.30 3.98 -14.62
C GLY A 378 0.71 4.88 -13.93
N ALA A 379 0.65 6.20 -14.11
CA ALA A 379 1.51 7.14 -13.40
C ALA A 379 1.10 7.28 -11.93
N ILE A 380 -0.21 7.36 -11.65
CA ILE A 380 -0.74 7.39 -10.29
C ILE A 380 -0.44 6.07 -9.57
N ALA A 381 -0.65 4.90 -10.18
CA ALA A 381 -0.30 3.61 -9.57
C ALA A 381 1.20 3.48 -9.28
N LYS A 382 2.06 4.18 -10.03
CA LYS A 382 3.50 4.17 -9.81
C LYS A 382 3.92 5.05 -8.62
N ASP A 383 3.37 6.27 -8.58
CA ASP A 383 3.89 7.33 -7.70
C ASP A 383 2.97 7.58 -6.48
N SER A 384 1.71 7.13 -6.54
CA SER A 384 0.66 7.33 -5.52
C SER A 384 -0.40 6.19 -5.56
N PRO A 385 -0.01 4.89 -5.45
CA PRO A 385 -0.96 3.78 -5.53
C PRO A 385 -2.08 3.87 -4.49
N GLN A 386 -1.81 4.50 -3.35
CA GLN A 386 -2.74 4.61 -2.22
C GLN A 386 -3.91 5.52 -2.56
N ALA A 387 -3.69 6.56 -3.37
CA ALA A 387 -4.75 7.40 -3.88
C ALA A 387 -5.75 6.63 -4.76
N ILE A 388 -5.30 5.57 -5.46
CA ILE A 388 -6.21 4.68 -6.19
C ILE A 388 -6.96 3.78 -5.23
N ARG A 389 -6.26 3.14 -4.27
CA ARG A 389 -6.89 2.24 -3.30
C ARG A 389 -8.00 2.94 -2.54
N SER A 390 -7.72 4.14 -2.08
CA SER A 390 -8.62 4.92 -1.25
C SER A 390 -9.78 5.55 -2.03
N SER A 391 -9.59 5.74 -3.35
CA SER A 391 -10.65 6.22 -4.24
C SER A 391 -11.57 5.10 -4.70
N VAL A 392 -11.37 3.83 -4.32
CA VAL A 392 -12.24 2.73 -4.73
C VAL A 392 -12.69 1.86 -3.57
N VAL A 393 -14.00 1.69 -3.43
CA VAL A 393 -14.66 0.88 -2.41
C VAL A 393 -15.30 -0.33 -3.07
N ASP A 394 -15.08 -1.53 -2.53
CA ASP A 394 -15.88 -2.71 -2.85
C ASP A 394 -17.05 -2.79 -1.88
N PHE A 395 -18.27 -2.89 -2.40
CA PHE A 395 -19.47 -3.04 -1.58
C PHE A 395 -19.86 -4.51 -1.35
N ASN A 396 -19.05 -5.47 -1.82
CA ASN A 396 -19.30 -6.92 -1.71
C ASN A 396 -20.65 -7.39 -2.28
N ASP A 397 -21.28 -6.59 -3.15
CA ASP A 397 -22.56 -6.89 -3.80
C ASP A 397 -22.48 -6.89 -5.34
N GLY A 398 -21.24 -6.98 -5.86
CA GLY A 398 -20.93 -6.93 -7.29
C GLY A 398 -20.87 -5.50 -7.85
N THR A 399 -20.77 -4.50 -6.98
CA THR A 399 -20.55 -3.10 -7.37
C THR A 399 -19.44 -2.44 -6.57
N TYR A 400 -18.86 -1.40 -7.15
CA TYR A 400 -17.75 -0.65 -6.61
C TYR A 400 -18.06 0.83 -6.60
N GLY A 401 -17.69 1.54 -5.55
CA GLY A 401 -17.74 3.00 -5.48
C GLY A 401 -16.39 3.57 -5.91
N VAL A 402 -16.38 4.52 -6.84
CA VAL A 402 -15.15 5.23 -7.23
C VAL A 402 -15.27 6.71 -6.93
N ARG A 403 -14.39 7.26 -6.10
CA ARG A 403 -14.28 8.69 -5.83
C ARG A 403 -13.53 9.39 -6.95
N LEU A 404 -14.16 10.39 -7.55
CA LEU A 404 -13.53 11.30 -8.51
C LEU A 404 -14.00 12.73 -8.19
N GLY A 405 -13.06 13.58 -7.79
CA GLY A 405 -13.33 14.88 -7.17
C GLY A 405 -14.14 14.71 -5.89
N ASP A 406 -15.19 15.51 -5.75
CA ASP A 406 -16.05 15.53 -4.56
C ASP A 406 -17.24 14.55 -4.68
N LYS A 407 -17.16 13.57 -5.58
CA LYS A 407 -18.27 12.65 -5.90
C LYS A 407 -17.82 11.20 -5.94
N PHE A 408 -18.71 10.33 -5.49
CA PHE A 408 -18.60 8.88 -5.69
C PHE A 408 -19.47 8.42 -6.87
N TYR A 409 -18.91 7.50 -7.65
CA TYR A 409 -19.52 6.90 -8.83
C TYR A 409 -19.64 5.40 -8.58
N ARG A 410 -20.87 4.91 -8.39
CA ARG A 410 -21.10 3.49 -8.15
C ARG A 410 -21.26 2.73 -9.46
N VAL A 411 -20.29 1.89 -9.78
CA VAL A 411 -20.19 1.08 -11.01
C VAL A 411 -20.39 -0.39 -10.70
N ASP A 412 -20.96 -1.16 -11.62
CA ASP A 412 -20.99 -2.62 -11.48
C ASP A 412 -19.80 -3.31 -12.17
N ASN A 413 -19.62 -4.59 -11.82
CA ASN A 413 -18.60 -5.48 -12.39
C ASN A 413 -18.93 -6.03 -13.79
N ASP A 414 -19.96 -5.50 -14.46
CA ASP A 414 -20.29 -5.84 -15.84
C ASP A 414 -19.46 -4.95 -16.79
N LEU A 415 -18.58 -5.57 -17.61
CA LEU A 415 -17.81 -4.84 -18.61
C LEU A 415 -18.31 -5.13 -20.03
N VAL A 416 -18.39 -4.08 -20.86
CA VAL A 416 -18.70 -4.18 -22.29
C VAL A 416 -17.61 -4.99 -23.01
N VAL A 417 -18.01 -5.96 -23.84
CA VAL A 417 -17.15 -6.71 -24.76
C VAL A 417 -17.67 -6.59 -26.20
N LYS A 418 -16.75 -6.46 -27.16
CA LYS A 418 -17.12 -6.15 -28.56
C LYS A 418 -17.96 -7.22 -29.26
N THR A 419 -17.84 -8.51 -28.90
CA THR A 419 -18.65 -9.61 -29.46
C THR A 419 -18.76 -10.76 -28.43
N SER A 420 -19.68 -11.72 -28.62
CA SER A 420 -19.72 -12.95 -27.77
C SER A 420 -18.50 -13.86 -27.91
N THR A 421 -17.69 -13.65 -28.94
CA THR A 421 -16.50 -14.45 -29.22
C THR A 421 -15.20 -13.74 -28.86
N SER A 422 -15.27 -12.43 -28.57
CA SER A 422 -14.14 -11.61 -28.14
C SER A 422 -14.06 -11.57 -26.62
N THR A 423 -12.89 -11.84 -26.07
CA THR A 423 -12.61 -11.70 -24.64
C THR A 423 -12.06 -10.32 -24.26
N THR A 424 -11.79 -9.44 -25.24
CA THR A 424 -11.24 -8.10 -24.99
C THR A 424 -12.36 -7.12 -24.62
N PRO A 425 -12.31 -6.50 -23.42
CA PRO A 425 -13.26 -5.46 -23.03
C PRO A 425 -13.09 -4.19 -23.87
N ALA A 426 -14.15 -3.37 -23.94
CA ALA A 426 -14.09 -2.01 -24.49
C ALA A 426 -13.16 -1.17 -23.61
N TYR A 427 -13.49 -1.13 -22.31
CA TYR A 427 -12.65 -0.64 -21.21
C TYR A 427 -11.36 -1.44 -21.04
N ALA A 428 -10.56 -1.12 -20.03
CA ALA A 428 -9.36 -1.82 -19.63
C ALA A 428 -9.61 -3.33 -19.52
N LYS A 429 -8.60 -4.10 -19.94
CA LYS A 429 -8.54 -5.52 -19.64
C LYS A 429 -8.27 -5.70 -18.15
N LEU A 430 -8.54 -6.90 -17.65
CA LEU A 430 -8.14 -7.31 -16.31
C LEU A 430 -6.61 -7.21 -16.17
N GLY A 431 -6.18 -6.74 -15.00
CA GLY A 431 -4.78 -6.55 -14.66
C GLY A 431 -4.07 -7.83 -14.21
N ALA A 432 -2.95 -7.67 -13.51
CA ALA A 432 -2.25 -8.80 -12.92
C ALA A 432 -3.15 -9.50 -11.87
N GLN A 433 -3.03 -10.83 -11.77
CA GLN A 433 -3.91 -11.66 -10.92
C GLN A 433 -5.41 -11.46 -11.20
N ASN A 434 -5.75 -10.97 -12.40
CA ASN A 434 -7.10 -10.62 -12.82
C ASN A 434 -7.77 -9.48 -12.02
N SER A 435 -6.98 -8.50 -11.55
CA SER A 435 -7.47 -7.31 -10.86
C SER A 435 -8.41 -6.45 -11.71
N MET A 436 -9.40 -5.81 -11.08
CA MET A 436 -10.46 -5.05 -11.77
C MET A 436 -10.36 -3.53 -11.65
N TRP A 437 -9.54 -3.00 -10.74
CA TRP A 437 -9.58 -1.58 -10.38
C TRP A 437 -9.44 -0.63 -11.58
N VAL A 438 -8.61 -0.96 -12.58
CA VAL A 438 -8.42 -0.10 -13.76
C VAL A 438 -9.73 0.06 -14.52
N ALA A 439 -10.44 -1.05 -14.76
CA ALA A 439 -11.71 -1.04 -15.49
C ALA A 439 -12.83 -0.37 -14.69
N VAL A 440 -12.84 -0.58 -13.37
CA VAL A 440 -13.76 0.05 -12.42
C VAL A 440 -13.60 1.57 -12.41
N VAL A 441 -12.36 2.05 -12.28
CA VAL A 441 -12.04 3.49 -12.30
C VAL A 441 -12.30 4.11 -13.67
N GLU A 442 -11.94 3.41 -14.76
CA GLU A 442 -12.19 3.89 -16.12
C GLU A 442 -13.68 4.09 -16.40
N LYS A 443 -14.49 3.12 -15.98
CA LYS A 443 -15.95 3.18 -16.10
C LYS A 443 -16.54 4.34 -15.30
N ALA A 444 -16.09 4.54 -14.06
CA ALA A 444 -16.50 5.69 -13.25
C ALA A 444 -16.07 7.01 -13.89
N TYR A 445 -14.85 7.07 -14.45
CA TYR A 445 -14.31 8.27 -15.09
C TYR A 445 -15.09 8.67 -16.34
N ALA A 446 -15.61 7.70 -17.10
CA ALA A 446 -16.50 8.00 -18.23
C ALA A 446 -17.72 8.83 -17.84
N HIS A 447 -18.30 8.53 -16.67
CA HIS A 447 -19.42 9.27 -16.13
C HIS A 447 -18.99 10.58 -15.49
N TYR A 448 -17.87 10.61 -14.78
CA TYR A 448 -17.31 11.84 -14.21
C TYR A 448 -17.12 12.92 -15.29
N ARG A 449 -16.56 12.53 -16.44
CA ARG A 449 -16.20 13.48 -17.50
C ARG A 449 -17.40 14.08 -18.23
N THR A 450 -18.46 13.30 -18.44
CA THR A 450 -19.55 13.70 -19.37
C THR A 450 -20.95 13.65 -18.79
N GLY A 451 -21.11 13.08 -17.59
CA GLY A 451 -22.41 12.83 -16.97
C GLY A 451 -23.27 11.79 -17.71
N ALA A 452 -22.72 11.09 -18.71
CA ALA A 452 -23.43 10.11 -19.53
C ALA A 452 -22.88 8.70 -19.37
N ASN A 453 -23.76 7.70 -19.46
CA ASN A 453 -23.39 6.28 -19.43
C ASN A 453 -22.84 5.80 -20.77
N SER A 454 -21.68 6.34 -21.18
CA SER A 454 -21.06 6.00 -22.46
C SER A 454 -19.54 5.95 -22.36
N PHE A 455 -19.00 4.78 -22.64
CA PHE A 455 -17.55 4.56 -22.76
C PHE A 455 -16.90 5.35 -23.91
N ALA A 456 -17.66 5.71 -24.96
CA ALA A 456 -17.14 6.47 -26.10
C ALA A 456 -16.77 7.92 -25.71
N SER A 457 -17.29 8.39 -24.58
CA SER A 457 -17.13 9.76 -24.09
C SER A 457 -15.73 10.08 -23.55
N ILE A 458 -14.93 9.04 -23.29
CA ILE A 458 -13.54 9.17 -22.81
C ILE A 458 -12.51 8.92 -23.92
N GLU A 459 -12.92 8.76 -25.17
CA GLU A 459 -11.96 8.73 -26.28
C GLU A 459 -11.31 10.11 -26.48
N GLY A 460 -9.97 10.14 -26.46
CA GLY A 460 -9.20 11.37 -26.60
C GLY A 460 -9.24 12.28 -25.37
N GLY A 461 -8.06 12.76 -24.96
CA GLY A 461 -7.92 13.62 -23.78
C GLY A 461 -6.48 13.75 -23.29
N TRP A 462 -6.35 14.35 -22.11
CA TRP A 462 -5.06 14.61 -21.47
C TRP A 462 -5.09 14.12 -20.03
N SER A 463 -4.07 13.38 -19.60
CA SER A 463 -3.95 12.83 -18.24
C SER A 463 -3.97 13.89 -17.12
N VAL A 464 -3.75 15.17 -17.45
CA VAL A 464 -3.91 16.27 -16.49
C VAL A 464 -5.35 16.37 -15.95
N GLU A 465 -6.37 16.00 -16.73
CA GLU A 465 -7.77 15.95 -16.28
C GLU A 465 -7.96 14.87 -15.21
N LEU A 466 -7.33 13.70 -15.41
CA LEU A 466 -7.36 12.60 -14.46
C LEU A 466 -6.70 12.98 -13.14
N ASN A 467 -5.50 13.58 -13.18
CA ASN A 467 -4.82 13.99 -11.95
C ASN A 467 -5.68 14.94 -11.09
N ARG A 468 -6.45 15.83 -11.73
CA ARG A 468 -7.40 16.71 -11.03
C ARG A 468 -8.62 15.95 -10.50
N ALA A 469 -9.10 14.95 -11.23
CA ALA A 469 -10.17 14.07 -10.75
C ALA A 469 -9.74 13.27 -9.52
N PHE A 470 -8.45 12.98 -9.37
CA PHE A 470 -7.87 12.41 -8.15
C PHE A 470 -7.48 13.48 -7.10
N GLY A 471 -7.88 14.75 -7.26
CA GLY A 471 -7.68 15.80 -6.25
C GLY A 471 -6.37 16.59 -6.39
N SER A 472 -5.54 16.33 -7.39
CA SER A 472 -4.25 17.04 -7.54
C SER A 472 -4.43 18.54 -7.81
N THR A 473 -4.00 19.37 -6.84
CA THR A 473 -3.95 20.84 -6.98
C THR A 473 -2.75 21.34 -7.79
N THR A 474 -1.76 20.47 -8.02
CA THR A 474 -0.52 20.78 -8.76
C THR A 474 -0.52 20.26 -10.20
N ALA A 475 -1.63 19.69 -10.65
CA ALA A 475 -1.78 19.12 -11.97
C ALA A 475 -1.57 20.16 -13.08
N GLY A 476 -0.65 19.86 -14.00
CA GLY A 476 -0.33 20.74 -15.11
C GLY A 476 0.11 20.00 -16.37
N ALA A 477 0.19 20.75 -17.47
CA ALA A 477 0.63 20.27 -18.76
C ALA A 477 1.50 21.32 -19.46
N LYS A 478 2.47 20.87 -20.25
CA LYS A 478 3.36 21.73 -21.03
C LYS A 478 3.52 21.17 -22.44
N SER A 479 3.27 22.01 -23.44
CA SER A 479 3.45 21.65 -24.85
C SER A 479 4.93 21.61 -25.23
N ILE A 480 5.28 20.77 -26.21
CA ILE A 480 6.63 20.67 -26.77
C ILE A 480 7.20 22.01 -27.22
N GLN A 481 6.36 22.91 -27.75
CA GLN A 481 6.78 24.24 -28.22
C GLN A 481 7.40 25.11 -27.11
N SER A 482 7.16 24.76 -25.84
CA SER A 482 7.69 25.46 -24.67
C SER A 482 9.07 24.97 -24.21
N TYR A 483 9.66 23.97 -24.89
CA TYR A 483 11.00 23.46 -24.58
C TYR A 483 12.01 23.91 -25.62
N THR A 484 13.09 24.54 -25.16
CA THR A 484 14.13 25.11 -26.03
C THR A 484 15.18 24.08 -26.48
N SER A 485 15.22 22.90 -25.86
CA SER A 485 16.15 21.82 -26.21
C SER A 485 15.71 20.46 -25.63
N ALA A 486 16.28 19.37 -26.15
CA ALA A 486 16.11 18.02 -25.61
C ALA A 486 16.55 17.92 -24.15
N THR A 487 17.62 18.61 -23.78
CA THR A 487 18.14 18.66 -22.41
C THR A 487 17.17 19.37 -21.46
N ALA A 488 16.60 20.51 -21.89
CA ALA A 488 15.62 21.24 -21.08
C ALA A 488 14.35 20.39 -20.81
N LEU A 489 13.87 19.68 -21.84
CA LEU A 489 12.76 18.75 -21.72
C LEU A 489 13.06 17.60 -20.76
N ALA A 490 14.20 16.93 -20.94
CA ALA A 490 14.58 15.78 -20.13
C ALA A 490 14.80 16.16 -18.65
N ASN A 491 15.39 17.32 -18.38
CA ASN A 491 15.59 17.83 -17.03
C ASN A 491 14.28 18.20 -16.33
N ASP A 492 13.32 18.78 -17.06
CA ASP A 492 11.98 19.06 -16.51
C ASP A 492 11.30 17.75 -16.09
N ILE A 493 11.31 16.72 -16.95
CA ILE A 493 10.77 15.39 -16.62
C ILE A 493 11.49 14.80 -15.39
N ALA A 494 12.82 14.85 -15.35
CA ALA A 494 13.62 14.34 -14.24
C ALA A 494 13.25 15.00 -12.90
N ASN A 495 13.09 16.33 -12.90
CA ASN A 495 12.74 17.09 -11.70
C ASN A 495 11.35 16.73 -11.18
N ARG A 496 10.39 16.48 -12.08
CA ARG A 496 9.01 16.11 -11.71
C ARG A 496 8.93 14.72 -11.12
N VAL A 497 9.60 13.76 -11.74
CA VAL A 497 9.73 12.39 -11.19
C VAL A 497 10.40 12.44 -9.81
N LYS A 498 11.46 13.23 -9.66
CA LYS A 498 12.13 13.42 -8.35
C LYS A 498 11.22 14.06 -7.30
N ALA A 499 10.26 14.89 -7.71
CA ALA A 499 9.28 15.51 -6.83
C ALA A 499 8.08 14.60 -6.49
N GLY A 500 8.10 13.33 -6.91
CA GLY A 500 7.00 12.38 -6.68
C GLY A 500 5.73 12.72 -7.46
N GLN A 501 5.86 13.36 -8.63
CA GLN A 501 4.70 13.65 -9.48
C GLN A 501 4.46 12.50 -10.45
N ALA A 502 3.18 12.14 -10.64
CA ALA A 502 2.71 11.26 -11.69
C ALA A 502 2.92 11.91 -13.07
N VAL A 503 3.94 11.46 -13.82
CA VAL A 503 4.30 12.06 -15.13
C VAL A 503 3.89 11.18 -16.31
N THR A 504 3.31 11.80 -17.33
CA THR A 504 3.00 11.16 -18.62
C THR A 504 3.48 12.00 -19.79
N ILE A 505 3.74 11.33 -20.92
CA ILE A 505 4.21 11.96 -22.16
C ILE A 505 3.26 11.57 -23.29
N GLY A 506 2.71 12.58 -23.97
CA GLY A 506 1.97 12.38 -25.21
C GLY A 506 2.86 12.61 -26.42
N PHE A 507 2.74 11.74 -27.41
CA PHE A 507 3.43 11.88 -28.69
C PHE A 507 2.44 12.36 -29.76
N THR A 508 2.76 13.41 -30.50
CA THR A 508 1.87 14.01 -31.51
C THR A 508 2.04 13.41 -32.90
N GLY A 509 0.98 13.50 -33.72
CA GLY A 509 0.94 13.04 -35.11
C GLY A 509 -0.13 11.98 -35.35
N GLU A 510 -0.43 11.68 -36.62
CA GLU A 510 -1.27 10.52 -36.98
C GLU A 510 -0.68 9.26 -36.36
N LYS A 511 -1.53 8.34 -35.89
CA LYS A 511 -1.10 7.08 -35.28
C LYS A 511 -0.20 6.28 -36.21
N LYS A 512 1.11 6.33 -35.97
CA LYS A 512 2.15 5.69 -36.76
C LYS A 512 3.13 5.04 -35.80
N VAL A 513 3.62 3.87 -36.18
CA VAL A 513 4.70 3.19 -35.47
C VAL A 513 6.01 3.68 -36.06
N GLY A 514 6.82 4.39 -35.27
CA GLY A 514 8.17 4.76 -35.68
C GLY A 514 9.02 3.52 -35.99
N LYS A 515 9.79 3.52 -37.08
CA LYS A 515 10.73 2.44 -37.39
C LYS A 515 11.98 2.59 -36.53
N GLY A 516 12.28 1.60 -35.68
CA GLY A 516 13.47 1.56 -34.84
C GLY A 516 13.39 0.45 -33.77
N PRO A 517 14.46 0.24 -32.98
CA PRO A 517 14.50 -0.80 -31.93
C PRO A 517 13.55 -0.54 -30.74
N ALA A 518 13.00 0.67 -30.63
CA ALA A 518 11.96 1.06 -29.68
C ALA A 518 10.84 1.80 -30.42
N PRO A 519 9.87 1.08 -31.03
CA PRO A 519 8.80 1.71 -31.79
C PRO A 519 7.94 2.64 -30.92
N ILE A 520 7.99 3.94 -31.19
CA ILE A 520 7.11 4.94 -30.56
C ILE A 520 5.83 5.04 -31.38
N ILE A 521 4.68 4.99 -30.71
CA ILE A 521 3.37 5.22 -31.32
C ILE A 521 3.03 6.70 -31.17
N THR A 522 2.86 7.39 -32.29
CA THR A 522 2.36 8.78 -32.31
C THR A 522 0.84 8.81 -32.11
N GLY A 523 0.29 9.95 -31.66
CA GLY A 523 -1.13 10.07 -31.30
C GLY A 523 -1.50 9.23 -30.07
N HIS A 524 -0.53 8.96 -29.19
CA HIS A 524 -0.63 8.03 -28.06
C HIS A 524 0.09 8.59 -26.83
N GLN A 525 -0.31 8.17 -25.63
CA GLN A 525 0.30 8.61 -24.37
C GLN A 525 0.96 7.46 -23.60
N TYR A 526 2.02 7.79 -22.86
CA TYR A 526 2.85 6.84 -22.12
C TYR A 526 3.08 7.33 -20.69
N THR A 527 3.18 6.39 -19.76
CA THR A 527 3.62 6.63 -18.38
C THR A 527 5.14 6.75 -18.32
N VAL A 528 5.67 7.70 -17.55
CA VAL A 528 7.12 7.76 -17.27
C VAL A 528 7.46 6.81 -16.11
N MET A 529 8.27 5.79 -16.37
CA MET A 529 8.61 4.78 -15.37
C MET A 529 9.88 5.11 -14.59
N SER A 530 10.91 5.57 -15.28
CA SER A 530 12.19 5.92 -14.67
C SER A 530 13.00 6.87 -15.53
N VAL A 531 13.92 7.59 -14.89
CA VAL A 531 14.86 8.50 -15.53
C VAL A 531 16.27 8.07 -15.15
N LYS A 532 17.09 7.72 -16.13
CA LYS A 532 18.49 7.36 -15.92
C LYS A 532 19.38 8.58 -16.12
N VAL A 533 20.12 8.95 -15.09
CA VAL A 533 21.11 10.04 -15.13
C VAL A 533 22.52 9.45 -15.16
N VAL A 534 23.35 9.90 -16.09
CA VAL A 534 24.76 9.52 -16.21
C VAL A 534 25.60 10.79 -16.25
N ASN A 535 26.58 10.92 -15.35
CA ASN A 535 27.43 12.10 -15.24
C ASN A 535 26.64 13.42 -15.13
N GLY A 536 25.53 13.41 -14.39
CA GLY A 536 24.69 14.60 -14.19
C GLY A 536 23.77 14.96 -15.36
N ALA A 537 23.77 14.20 -16.46
CA ALA A 537 22.87 14.39 -17.60
C ALA A 537 21.87 13.25 -17.72
N VAL A 538 20.62 13.56 -18.10
CA VAL A 538 19.62 12.53 -18.40
C VAL A 538 20.05 11.76 -19.65
N ALA A 539 20.41 10.49 -19.46
CA ALA A 539 20.87 9.60 -20.52
C ALA A 539 19.68 8.94 -21.23
N SER A 540 18.68 8.49 -20.47
CA SER A 540 17.50 7.84 -21.02
C SER A 540 16.29 7.96 -20.09
N ILE A 541 15.11 7.86 -20.68
CA ILE A 541 13.82 7.84 -19.98
C ILE A 541 13.12 6.53 -20.36
N THR A 542 12.71 5.77 -19.36
CA THR A 542 11.91 4.56 -19.55
C THR A 542 10.44 4.94 -19.52
N LEU A 543 9.70 4.54 -20.55
CA LEU A 543 8.28 4.79 -20.70
C LEU A 543 7.52 3.46 -20.74
N ARG A 544 6.27 3.46 -20.29
CA ARG A 544 5.38 2.30 -20.40
C ARG A 544 4.20 2.63 -21.30
N ASN A 545 3.99 1.77 -22.29
CA ASN A 545 2.81 1.82 -23.14
C ASN A 545 1.60 1.25 -22.37
N PRO A 546 0.49 2.00 -22.20
CA PRO A 546 -0.70 1.52 -21.51
C PRO A 546 -1.34 0.28 -22.16
N TRP A 547 -0.97 -0.09 -23.40
CA TRP A 547 -1.41 -1.36 -24.01
C TRP A 547 -0.81 -2.60 -23.34
N GLY A 548 0.25 -2.46 -22.54
CA GLY A 548 1.03 -3.59 -22.00
C GLY A 548 1.87 -4.31 -23.07
N THR A 549 2.04 -3.71 -24.25
CA THR A 549 2.81 -4.27 -25.38
C THR A 549 3.59 -3.17 -26.11
N ASP A 550 4.58 -3.55 -26.93
CA ASP A 550 5.41 -2.63 -27.72
C ASP A 550 4.71 -2.07 -28.98
N GLY A 551 3.44 -2.40 -29.20
CA GLY A 551 2.68 -1.96 -30.37
C GLY A 551 2.83 -2.85 -31.62
N GLY A 552 3.52 -4.00 -31.51
CA GLY A 552 3.79 -4.95 -32.60
C GLY A 552 2.63 -5.87 -33.04
N GLY A 553 1.37 -5.48 -32.83
CA GLY A 553 0.21 -6.16 -33.41
C GLY A 553 -0.26 -7.47 -32.75
N SER A 554 0.50 -8.08 -31.84
CA SER A 554 -0.03 -9.13 -30.93
C SER A 554 -0.31 -8.52 -29.56
N LYS A 555 -1.61 -8.37 -29.24
CA LYS A 555 -2.09 -7.59 -28.10
C LYS A 555 -1.73 -8.12 -26.70
N ASP A 556 -0.96 -9.20 -26.54
CA ASP A 556 -0.60 -9.76 -25.23
C ASP A 556 0.74 -10.52 -25.18
N SER A 557 1.66 -10.35 -26.16
CA SER A 557 2.90 -11.15 -26.22
C SER A 557 4.20 -10.34 -26.30
N ASN A 558 4.34 -9.30 -25.47
CA ASN A 558 5.62 -8.62 -25.27
C ASN A 558 6.28 -9.12 -23.98
N PRO A 559 7.53 -9.64 -24.00
CA PRO A 559 8.25 -10.01 -22.78
C PRO A 559 8.55 -8.83 -21.84
N ASN A 560 8.44 -7.58 -22.32
CA ASN A 560 8.83 -6.37 -21.59
C ASN A 560 7.64 -5.51 -21.13
N ASP A 561 6.40 -6.02 -21.13
CA ASP A 561 5.23 -5.33 -20.57
C ASP A 561 4.98 -3.89 -21.12
N GLY A 562 5.30 -3.68 -22.40
CA GLY A 562 5.13 -2.37 -23.04
C GLY A 562 6.17 -1.32 -22.63
N LEU A 563 7.24 -1.70 -21.92
CA LEU A 563 8.35 -0.82 -21.61
C LEU A 563 9.18 -0.50 -22.86
N ILE A 564 9.47 0.78 -23.03
CA ILE A 564 10.40 1.29 -24.05
C ILE A 564 11.37 2.27 -23.40
N THR A 565 12.59 2.35 -23.92
CA THR A 565 13.60 3.33 -23.48
C THR A 565 13.87 4.33 -24.59
N VAL A 566 13.78 5.61 -24.27
CA VAL A 566 14.02 6.71 -25.22
C VAL A 566 15.13 7.63 -24.73
N THR A 567 15.92 8.14 -25.66
CA THR A 567 16.90 9.21 -25.39
C THR A 567 16.20 10.58 -25.42
N PRO A 568 16.77 11.62 -24.78
CA PRO A 568 16.24 12.98 -24.87
C PRO A 568 16.05 13.49 -26.32
N ALA A 569 16.96 13.11 -27.22
CA ALA A 569 16.89 13.49 -28.63
C ALA A 569 15.70 12.83 -29.35
N GLN A 570 15.47 11.53 -29.11
CA GLN A 570 14.29 10.82 -29.64
C GLN A 570 13.00 11.40 -29.06
N LEU A 571 13.01 11.76 -27.78
CA LEU A 571 11.85 12.35 -27.12
C LEU A 571 11.46 13.68 -27.77
N LEU A 572 12.42 14.60 -27.95
CA LEU A 572 12.17 15.91 -28.57
C LEU A 572 11.60 15.80 -29.99
N ALA A 573 11.96 14.76 -30.74
CA ALA A 573 11.51 14.58 -32.12
C ALA A 573 10.02 14.24 -32.25
N TYR A 574 9.39 13.64 -31.22
CA TYR A 574 8.03 13.10 -31.32
C TYR A 574 7.08 13.60 -30.23
N VAL A 575 7.60 14.12 -29.12
CA VAL A 575 6.77 14.56 -28.01
C VAL A 575 5.84 15.70 -28.45
N GLY A 576 4.59 15.61 -28.04
CA GLY A 576 3.61 16.67 -28.15
C GLY A 576 3.49 17.47 -26.86
N ASN A 577 3.50 16.78 -25.73
CA ASN A 577 3.32 17.38 -24.41
C ASN A 577 3.83 16.47 -23.28
N VAL A 578 4.07 17.11 -22.14
CA VAL A 578 4.32 16.46 -20.85
C VAL A 578 3.21 16.89 -19.90
N ASN A 579 2.61 15.94 -19.19
CA ASN A 579 1.61 16.20 -18.16
C ASN A 579 2.09 15.64 -16.82
N TRP A 580 1.68 16.28 -15.73
CA TRP A 580 2.08 15.90 -14.38
C TRP A 580 0.99 16.22 -13.36
N GLY A 581 1.13 15.68 -12.16
CA GLY A 581 0.36 16.05 -10.97
C GLY A 581 0.90 15.29 -9.76
N LYS A 582 0.88 15.91 -8.59
CA LYS A 582 1.02 15.20 -7.32
C LYS A 582 -0.40 14.98 -6.79
N VAL A 583 -0.84 13.73 -6.83
CA VAL A 583 -2.15 13.30 -6.32
C VAL A 583 -2.06 13.20 -4.82
#